data_AF-Q9I1U5-F1
#
_entry.id   AF-Q9I1U5-F1
#
_cell.length_a   1.000
_cell.length_b   1.000
_cell.length_c   1.000
_cell.angle_alpha   90.00
_cell.angle_beta   90.00
_cell.angle_gamma   90.00
#
_symmetry.space_group_name_H-M   'P 1'
#
loop_
_entity.id
_entity.type
_entity.pdbx_description
1 polymer ?
#
loop_
_entity_poly.entity_id
_entity_poly.type
_entity_poly.pdbx_seq_one_letter_code
_entity_poly.pdbx_strand_id
1 'polypeptide(L)' 'MSQSLAFLLIGLATLVGFYDLWAFVSVFRSDRSVNSKALWSLLIAVLPVLGVLIWAVAGPRAATARPRD' A
#
# COMPACT_ATOMS: atom_id res chain seq x y z
N MET A 1 7.67 15.61 13.96
CA MET A 1 6.59 14.63 14.22
C MET A 1 6.92 13.90 15.51
N SER A 2 5.94 13.62 16.38
CA SER A 2 6.21 12.84 17.60
C SER A 2 6.60 11.40 17.22
N GLN A 3 7.55 10.82 17.94
CA GLN A 3 8.01 9.44 17.70
C GLN A 3 6.86 8.43 17.82
N SER A 4 5.89 8.69 18.71
CA SER A 4 4.65 7.92 18.85
C SER A 4 3.79 7.95 17.58
N LEU A 5 3.61 9.12 16.97
CA LEU A 5 2.86 9.25 15.72
C LEU A 5 3.52 8.46 14.59
N ALA A 6 4.86 8.49 14.50
CA ALA A 6 5.58 7.71 13.50
C ALA A 6 5.30 6.21 13.64
N PHE A 7 5.36 5.66 14.86
CA PHE A 7 5.03 4.25 15.11
C PHE A 7 3.57 3.91 14.80
N LEU A 8 2.63 4.79 15.13
CA LEU A 8 1.21 4.60 14.79
C LEU A 8 0.99 4.56 13.27
N LEU A 9 1.63 5.43 12.51
CA LEU A 9 1.53 5.44 11.04
C LEU A 9 2.14 4.20 10.42
N ILE A 10 3.30 3.75 10.91
CA ILE A 10 3.91 2.49 10.46
C ILE A 10 2.97 1.32 10.74
N GLY A 11 2.41 1.24 11.95
CA GLY A 11 1.44 0.21 12.32
C GLY A 11 0.21 0.22 11.42
N LEU A 12 -0.34 1.40 11.12
CA LEU A 12 -1.48 1.55 10.20
C LEU A 12 -1.13 1.09 8.78
N ALA A 13 0.03 1.46 8.26
CA ALA A 13 0.49 1.02 6.94
C ALA A 13 0.64 -0.51 6.88
N THR A 14 1.18 -1.13 7.94
CA THR A 14 1.26 -2.58 8.07
C THR A 14 -0.12 -3.24 8.09
N LEU A 15 -1.09 -2.68 8.82
CA LEU A 15 -2.47 -3.19 8.85
C LEU A 15 -3.14 -3.14 7.47
N VAL A 16 -2.95 -2.04 6.72
CA VAL A 16 -3.45 -1.93 5.35
C VAL A 16 -2.85 -3.03 4.47
N GLY A 17 -1.53 -3.26 4.55
CA GLY A 17 -0.89 -4.34 3.80
C GLY A 17 -1.44 -5.75 4.14
N PHE A 18 -1.72 -6.03 5.41
CA PHE A 18 -2.39 -7.28 5.79
C PHE A 18 -3.83 -7.36 5.27
N TYR A 19 -4.53 -6.23 5.22
CA TYR A 19 -5.88 -6.15 4.68
C TYR A 19 -5.90 -6.47 3.17
N ASP A 20 -4.93 -5.98 2.41
CA ASP A 20 -4.78 -6.33 0.99
C ASP A 20 -4.56 -7.84 0.79
N LEU A 21 -3.69 -8.46 1.59
CA LEU A 21 -3.47 -9.92 1.55
C LEU A 21 -4.74 -10.70 1.90
N TRP A 22 -5.46 -10.28 2.92
CA TRP A 22 -6.74 -10.89 3.30
C TRP A 22 -7.80 -10.74 2.20
N ALA A 23 -7.86 -9.56 1.56
CA ALA A 23 -8.76 -9.29 0.45
C ALA A 23 -8.47 -10.22 -0.73
N PHE A 24 -7.21 -10.41 -1.11
CA PHE A 24 -6.83 -11.41 -2.12
C PHE A 24 -7.36 -12.80 -1.78
N VAL A 25 -7.11 -13.29 -0.56
CA VAL A 25 -7.59 -14.60 -0.11
C VAL A 25 -9.12 -14.68 -0.17
N SER A 26 -9.83 -13.61 0.21
CA SER A 26 -11.30 -13.55 0.15
C SER A 26 -11.84 -13.64 -1.28
N VAL A 27 -11.16 -13.02 -2.25
CA VAL A 27 -11.52 -13.10 -3.67
C VAL A 27 -11.39 -14.53 -4.17
N PHE A 28 -10.28 -15.21 -3.86
CA PHE A 28 -10.08 -16.61 -4.24
C PHE A 28 -11.04 -17.57 -3.54
N ARG A 29 -11.44 -17.29 -2.31
CA ARG A 29 -12.44 -18.06 -1.56
C ARG A 29 -13.88 -17.80 -1.99
N SER A 30 -14.15 -16.79 -2.82
CA SER A 30 -15.52 -16.45 -3.24
C SER A 30 -16.06 -17.43 -4.29
N ASP A 31 -17.37 -17.64 -4.32
CA ASP A 31 -18.06 -18.42 -5.37
C ASP A 31 -18.32 -17.62 -6.66
N ARG A 32 -17.56 -16.56 -6.90
CA ARG A 32 -17.67 -15.71 -8.10
C ARG A 32 -17.02 -16.38 -9.32
N SER A 33 -17.47 -15.97 -10.51
CA SER A 33 -16.88 -16.38 -11.79
C SER A 33 -15.40 -16.00 -11.88
N VAL A 34 -14.64 -16.73 -12.72
CA VAL A 34 -13.20 -16.49 -12.93
C VAL A 34 -12.92 -15.05 -13.36
N ASN A 35 -13.71 -14.51 -14.29
CA ASN A 35 -13.55 -13.13 -14.75
C ASN A 35 -13.73 -12.12 -13.61
N SER A 36 -14.69 -12.36 -12.72
CA SER A 36 -14.92 -11.49 -11.57
C SER A 36 -13.75 -11.57 -10.58
N LYS A 37 -13.23 -12.77 -10.31
CA LYS A 37 -12.02 -12.95 -9.48
C LYS A 37 -10.83 -12.22 -10.08
N ALA A 38 -10.57 -12.39 -11.38
CA ALA A 38 -9.47 -11.74 -12.08
C ALA A 38 -9.55 -10.21 -11.99
N LEU A 39 -10.74 -9.63 -12.19
CA LEU A 39 -10.95 -8.19 -12.08
C LEU A 39 -10.65 -7.68 -10.65
N TRP A 40 -11.21 -8.32 -9.62
CA TRP A 40 -10.97 -7.90 -8.23
C TRP A 40 -9.52 -8.09 -7.80
N SER A 41 -8.90 -9.22 -8.16
CA SER A 41 -7.48 -9.47 -7.89
C SER A 41 -6.60 -8.42 -8.55
N LEU A 42 -6.90 -8.03 -9.79
CA LEU A 42 -6.17 -6.98 -10.49
C LEU A 42 -6.34 -5.62 -9.80
N LEU A 43 -7.56 -5.27 -9.39
CA LEU A 43 -7.81 -4.02 -8.65
C LEU A 43 -7.03 -3.96 -7.34
N ILE A 44 -7.08 -5.01 -6.52
CA ILE A 44 -6.33 -5.08 -5.25
C ILE A 44 -4.82 -5.04 -5.50
N ALA A 45 -4.31 -5.66 -6.57
CA ALA A 45 -2.88 -5.62 -6.93
C ALA A 45 -2.42 -4.23 -7.40
N VAL A 46 -3.24 -3.60 -8.25
CA VAL A 46 -2.86 -2.38 -8.97
C VAL A 46 -2.95 -1.15 -8.07
N LEU A 47 -3.91 -1.08 -7.15
CA LEU A 47 -4.05 0.04 -6.20
C LEU A 47 -2.76 0.37 -5.41
N PRO A 48 -2.10 -0.57 -4.71
CA PRO A 48 -0.86 -0.28 -3.98
C PRO A 48 0.28 0.10 -4.93
N VAL A 49 0.37 -0.53 -6.11
CA VAL A 49 1.36 -0.19 -7.13
C VAL A 49 1.16 1.24 -7.64
N LEU A 50 -0.07 1.65 -7.93
CA LEU A 50 -0.40 3.02 -8.32
C LEU A 50 -0.04 4.01 -7.23
N GLY A 51 -0.29 3.67 -5.96
CA GLY A 51 0.14 4.50 -4.83
C GLY A 51 1.65 4.74 -4.82
N VAL A 52 2.44 3.68 -5.04
CA VAL A 52 3.90 3.77 -5.16
C VAL A 52 4.31 4.60 -6.37
N LEU A 53 3.67 4.42 -7.54
CA LEU A 53 3.97 5.19 -8.75
C LEU A 53 3.67 6.68 -8.57
N ILE A 54 2.53 7.02 -7.97
CA ILE A 54 2.16 8.41 -7.67
C ILE A 54 3.17 9.02 -6.70
N TRP A 55 3.57 8.31 -5.65
CA TRP A 55 4.63 8.76 -4.74
C TRP A 55 6.00 8.86 -5.44
N ALA A 56 6.29 7.96 -6.38
CA ALA A 56 7.53 8.01 -7.16
C ALA A 56 7.59 9.23 -8.10
N VAL A 57 6.45 9.79 -8.53
CA VAL A 57 6.42 11.00 -9.36
C VAL A 57 6.28 12.28 -8.52
N ALA A 58 5.35 12.30 -7.57
CA ALA A 58 4.93 13.51 -6.85
C ALA A 58 5.15 13.43 -5.32
N GLY A 59 5.76 12.36 -4.83
CA GLY A 59 5.95 12.14 -3.40
C GLY A 59 7.06 12.99 -2.79
N PRO A 60 6.95 13.32 -1.48
CA PRO A 60 7.97 14.06 -0.76
C PRO A 60 9.30 13.29 -0.77
N ARG A 61 10.41 14.00 -0.99
CA ARG A 61 11.77 13.45 -0.94
C ARG A 61 12.42 13.79 0.38
N ALA A 62 13.30 12.91 0.86
CA ALA A 62 14.14 13.22 2.01
C ALA A 62 15.03 14.42 1.69
N ALA A 63 15.07 15.41 2.58
CA ALA A 63 16.03 16.49 2.45
C ALA A 63 17.43 15.94 2.76
N THR A 64 18.31 15.91 1.75
CA THR A 64 19.72 15.63 1.99
C THR A 64 20.30 16.79 2.78
N ALA A 65 20.49 16.62 4.08
CA ALA A 65 21.27 17.57 4.87
C ALA A 65 22.70 17.52 4.34
N ARG A 66 23.08 18.48 3.47
CA ARG A 66 24.48 18.66 3.13
C ARG A 66 25.20 19.05 4.42
N PRO A 67 26.19 18.28 4.90
CA PRO A 67 27.05 18.76 5.98
C PRO A 67 27.63 20.10 5.53
N ARG A 68 27.41 21.15 6.33
CA ARG A 68 28.12 22.42 6.14
C ARG A 68 29.40 22.30 6.96
N ASP A 69 30.45 21.85 6.33
CA ASP A 69 31.82 22.18 6.70
C ASP A 69 32.21 23.56 6.15
#